data_AF-A0A7C3Q5Q3-F1
#
_entry.id   AF-A0A7C3Q5Q3-F1
#
_cell.length_a   1.000
_cell.length_b   1.000
_cell.length_c   1.000
_cell.angle_alpha   90.00
_cell.angle_beta   90.00
_cell.angle_gamma   90.00
#
_symmetry.space_group_name_H-M   'P 1'
#
loop_
_entity.id
_entity.type
_entity.pdbx_description
1 polymer ?
#
loop_
_entity_poly.entity_id
_entity_poly.type
_entity_poly.pdbx_seq_one_letter_code
_entity_poly.pdbx_strand_id
1 'polypeptide(L)'
;MKIVLFCLVWIQSFALVLENPVQIAGKTYTIVHESYNEYGDKGIEMKLYQTEVNKDALPLFSFTLENQSGSCGAKSTQDGMYEINGTHMTLYTHWDRSGREYNAPRGDRIQHYEIDKNGTVTFKDGKLYIERQAKSYDKESGMLFLFKEAVSPAQKESLKQYIKRVEEIFEGKFVFGKEAKQLHEKVDQALMKKKQTRWK
;
A
#
# COMPACT_ATOMS: atom_id res chain seq x y z
N MET A 1 -11.46 2.59 -58.99
CA MET A 1 -12.22 2.86 -57.76
C MET A 1 -11.52 2.13 -56.61
N LYS A 2 -10.76 2.84 -55.77
CA LYS A 2 -10.13 2.30 -54.56
C LYS A 2 -10.40 3.30 -53.43
N ILE A 3 -11.27 2.92 -52.50
CA ILE A 3 -11.56 3.70 -51.30
C ILE A 3 -10.57 3.23 -50.24
N VAL A 4 -9.61 4.08 -49.88
CA VAL A 4 -8.75 3.87 -48.72
C VAL A 4 -9.41 4.60 -47.56
N LEU A 5 -10.03 3.85 -46.66
CA LEU A 5 -10.63 4.35 -45.43
C LEU A 5 -9.52 4.46 -44.38
N PHE A 6 -9.00 5.65 -44.14
CA PHE A 6 -8.04 5.91 -43.06
C PHE A 6 -8.84 6.19 -41.77
N CYS A 7 -8.97 5.17 -40.91
CA CYS A 7 -9.50 5.35 -39.55
C CYS A 7 -8.49 6.11 -38.70
N LEU A 8 -8.72 7.41 -38.50
CA LEU A 8 -8.08 8.19 -37.45
C LEU A 8 -8.62 7.72 -36.10
N VAL A 9 -7.85 6.88 -35.41
CA VAL A 9 -8.10 6.56 -34.00
C VAL A 9 -7.72 7.78 -33.18
N TRP A 10 -8.74 8.52 -32.73
CA TRP A 10 -8.60 9.56 -31.71
C TRP A 10 -8.25 8.90 -30.38
N ILE A 11 -7.01 9.04 -29.93
CA ILE A 11 -6.64 8.77 -28.54
C ILE A 11 -7.12 9.97 -27.73
N GLN A 12 -8.30 9.88 -27.13
CA GLN A 12 -8.72 10.84 -26.12
C GLN A 12 -8.07 10.45 -24.79
N SER A 13 -6.95 11.10 -24.48
CA SER A 13 -6.39 11.12 -23.13
C SER A 13 -7.31 11.97 -22.25
N PHE A 14 -8.35 11.37 -21.69
CA PHE A 14 -9.05 11.97 -20.55
C PHE A 14 -8.27 11.66 -19.28
N ALA A 15 -7.52 12.65 -18.80
CA ALA A 15 -7.16 12.75 -17.39
C ALA A 15 -7.79 14.04 -16.86
N LEU A 16 -9.06 13.97 -16.44
CA LEU A 16 -9.61 14.95 -15.52
C LEU A 16 -9.11 14.55 -14.13
N VAL A 17 -7.88 14.96 -13.81
CA VAL A 17 -7.35 14.89 -12.45
C VAL A 17 -8.05 15.97 -11.65
N LEU A 18 -8.80 15.58 -10.62
CA LEU A 18 -9.28 16.54 -9.62
C LEU A 18 -8.08 17.00 -8.78
N GLU A 19 -7.41 18.04 -9.25
CA GLU A 19 -6.33 18.75 -8.56
C GLU A 19 -6.92 19.62 -7.44
N ASN A 20 -7.18 19.02 -6.27
CA ASN A 20 -7.51 19.83 -5.10
C ASN A 20 -6.22 20.11 -4.31
N PRO A 21 -5.71 21.36 -4.33
CA PRO A 21 -4.54 21.71 -3.55
C PRO A 21 -4.81 21.51 -2.05
N VAL A 22 -3.86 20.92 -1.33
CA VAL A 22 -3.93 20.68 0.11
C VAL A 22 -2.91 21.59 0.81
N GLN A 23 -3.37 22.29 1.84
CA GLN A 23 -2.50 23.12 2.68
C GLN A 23 -1.91 22.27 3.81
N ILE A 24 -0.58 22.15 3.85
CA ILE A 24 0.14 21.40 4.88
C ILE A 24 1.29 22.26 5.39
N ALA A 25 1.33 22.53 6.69
CA ALA A 25 2.35 23.38 7.32
C ALA A 25 2.55 24.76 6.64
N GLY A 26 1.49 25.34 6.08
CA GLY A 26 1.54 26.65 5.39
C GLY A 26 2.07 26.61 3.96
N LYS A 27 2.23 25.42 3.37
CA LYS A 27 2.59 25.22 1.97
C LYS A 27 1.50 24.49 1.20
N THR A 28 1.43 24.76 -0.10
CA THR A 28 0.46 24.16 -1.03
C THR A 28 1.03 22.91 -1.69
N TYR A 29 0.38 21.78 -1.48
CA TYR A 29 0.71 20.50 -2.13
C TYR A 29 -0.39 20.10 -3.10
N THR A 30 0.01 19.39 -4.15
CA THR A 30 -0.91 18.75 -5.08
C THR A 30 -0.84 17.24 -4.85
N ILE A 31 -1.99 16.60 -4.73
CA ILE A 31 -2.09 15.14 -4.65
C ILE A 31 -2.66 14.66 -5.97
N VAL A 32 -1.94 13.75 -6.62
CA VAL A 32 -2.36 13.13 -7.87
C VAL A 32 -2.54 11.64 -7.66
N HIS A 33 -3.57 11.06 -8.27
CA HIS A 33 -3.74 9.61 -8.35
C HIS A 33 -3.39 9.17 -9.76
N GLU A 34 -2.31 8.41 -9.90
CA GLU A 34 -1.79 7.97 -11.20
C GLU A 34 -1.95 6.47 -11.36
N SER A 35 -2.56 6.06 -12.47
CA SER A 35 -2.64 4.65 -12.84
C SER A 35 -1.35 4.18 -13.52
N TYR A 36 -0.93 2.95 -13.24
CA TYR A 36 0.15 2.28 -13.94
C TYR A 36 -0.29 0.90 -14.43
N ASN A 37 0.40 0.40 -15.45
CA ASN A 37 0.21 -0.93 -16.02
C ASN A 37 1.53 -1.39 -16.64
N GLU A 38 2.37 -2.03 -15.83
CA GLU A 38 3.74 -2.37 -16.19
C GLU A 38 4.11 -3.76 -15.66
N TYR A 39 4.80 -4.56 -16.47
CA TYR A 39 5.42 -5.83 -16.06
C TYR A 39 4.50 -6.84 -15.33
N GLY A 40 3.20 -6.86 -15.64
CA GLY A 40 2.24 -7.79 -15.01
C GLY A 40 1.60 -7.24 -13.74
N ASP A 41 1.93 -6.01 -13.36
CA ASP A 41 1.33 -5.27 -12.27
C ASP A 41 0.51 -4.12 -12.83
N LYS A 42 -0.65 -3.87 -12.23
CA LYS A 42 -1.48 -2.73 -12.56
C LYS A 42 -2.12 -2.16 -11.33
N GLY A 43 -2.27 -0.85 -11.28
CA GLY A 43 -2.73 -0.22 -10.06
C GLY A 43 -2.86 1.29 -10.15
N ILE A 44 -3.02 1.88 -8.98
CA ILE A 44 -3.13 3.32 -8.77
C ILE A 44 -2.20 3.69 -7.61
N GLU A 45 -1.38 4.73 -7.80
CA GLU A 45 -0.57 5.33 -6.75
C GLU A 45 -1.08 6.73 -6.42
N MET A 46 -1.03 7.08 -5.14
CA MET A 46 -1.08 8.46 -4.67
C MET A 46 0.32 9.04 -4.75
N LYS A 47 0.46 10.21 -5.37
CA LYS A 47 1.70 10.97 -5.42
C LYS A 47 1.49 12.36 -4.85
N LEU A 48 2.41 12.78 -3.98
CA LEU A 48 2.40 14.10 -3.35
C LEU A 48 3.47 14.99 -3.98
N TYR A 49 3.05 16.13 -4.51
CA TYR A 49 3.92 17.14 -5.13
C TYR A 49 3.83 18.45 -4.35
N GLN A 50 4.93 19.19 -4.28
CA GLN A 50 4.90 20.58 -3.83
C GLN A 50 4.64 21.50 -5.04
N THR A 51 3.51 22.21 -5.01
CA THR A 51 2.92 22.91 -6.17
C THR A 51 3.82 24.01 -6.75
N GLU A 52 4.62 24.66 -5.91
CA GLU A 52 5.49 25.77 -6.32
C GLU A 52 6.84 25.33 -6.92
N VAL A 53 7.17 24.04 -6.85
CA VAL A 53 8.52 23.57 -7.19
C VAL A 53 8.55 22.76 -8.48
N ASN A 54 7.52 21.97 -8.81
CA ASN A 54 7.68 20.90 -9.81
C ASN A 54 6.43 20.64 -10.66
N LYS A 55 6.39 21.17 -11.89
CA LYS A 55 5.59 20.55 -12.98
C LYS A 55 6.32 19.37 -13.64
N ASP A 56 7.66 19.28 -13.49
CA ASP A 56 8.53 18.30 -14.15
C ASP A 56 9.38 17.44 -13.20
N ALA A 57 9.17 17.47 -11.88
CA ALA A 57 10.05 16.72 -10.97
C ALA A 57 9.35 15.68 -10.09
N LEU A 58 10.23 14.85 -9.51
CA LEU A 58 9.88 13.66 -8.76
C LEU A 58 8.90 13.98 -7.62
N PRO A 59 7.91 13.10 -7.38
CA PRO A 59 7.02 13.25 -6.24
C PRO A 59 7.83 13.24 -4.94
N LEU A 60 7.43 14.06 -3.96
CA LEU A 60 7.99 14.04 -2.60
C LEU A 60 7.70 12.71 -1.90
N PHE A 61 6.58 12.10 -2.26
CA PHE A 61 6.09 10.88 -1.66
C PHE A 61 5.20 10.14 -2.65
N SER A 62 5.30 8.81 -2.68
CA SER A 62 4.36 7.93 -3.40
C SER A 62 3.84 6.85 -2.46
N PHE A 63 2.57 6.48 -2.64
CA PHE A 63 1.91 5.43 -1.89
C PHE A 63 0.90 4.68 -2.76
N THR A 64 1.03 3.36 -2.82
CA THR A 64 0.11 2.50 -3.58
C THR A 64 -1.30 2.51 -2.98
N LEU A 65 -2.29 2.94 -3.77
CA LEU A 65 -3.71 2.89 -3.42
C LEU A 65 -4.38 1.60 -3.89
N GLU A 66 -3.94 1.07 -5.03
CA GLU A 66 -4.42 -0.18 -5.60
C GLU A 66 -3.23 -0.82 -6.32
N ASN A 67 -3.00 -2.11 -6.11
CA ASN A 67 -2.12 -2.92 -6.94
C ASN A 67 -2.76 -4.30 -7.12
N GLN A 68 -2.77 -4.77 -8.35
CA GLN A 68 -3.06 -6.15 -8.69
C GLN A 68 -1.90 -6.69 -9.50
N SER A 69 -1.32 -7.78 -9.00
CA SER A 69 -0.24 -8.50 -9.67
C SER A 69 -0.54 -9.99 -9.77
N GLY A 70 0.11 -10.66 -10.72
CA GLY A 70 0.01 -12.10 -10.93
C GLY A 70 -0.91 -12.52 -12.08
N SER A 71 -0.96 -13.83 -12.32
CA SER A 71 -1.67 -14.45 -13.44
C SER A 71 -3.17 -14.64 -13.17
N CYS A 72 -3.95 -15.04 -14.18
CA CYS A 72 -5.38 -15.31 -14.03
C CYS A 72 -5.72 -16.32 -12.91
N GLY A 73 -4.81 -17.26 -12.59
CA GLY A 73 -5.01 -18.30 -11.56
C GLY A 73 -4.32 -18.05 -10.22
N ALA A 74 -3.56 -16.96 -10.09
CA ALA A 74 -2.85 -16.60 -8.86
C ALA A 74 -2.67 -15.09 -8.83
N LYS A 75 -3.30 -14.42 -7.87
CA LYS A 75 -3.30 -12.96 -7.79
C LYS A 75 -2.87 -12.50 -6.41
N SER A 76 -2.07 -11.43 -6.38
CA SER A 76 -1.81 -10.62 -5.20
C SER A 76 -2.54 -9.30 -5.36
N THR A 77 -3.14 -8.82 -4.30
CA THR A 77 -3.84 -7.54 -4.26
C THR A 77 -3.35 -6.71 -3.09
N GLN A 78 -3.11 -5.43 -3.35
CA GLN A 78 -2.85 -4.44 -2.31
C GLN A 78 -3.89 -3.33 -2.45
N ASP A 79 -4.59 -3.06 -1.35
CA ASP A 79 -5.53 -1.95 -1.25
C ASP A 79 -5.00 -0.95 -0.23
N GLY A 80 -4.82 0.29 -0.68
CA GLY A 80 -4.34 1.41 0.10
C GLY A 80 -5.40 2.48 0.28
N MET A 81 -5.36 3.13 1.44
CA MET A 81 -6.07 4.37 1.75
C MET A 81 -5.14 5.31 2.52
N TYR A 82 -5.33 6.62 2.39
CA TYR A 82 -4.59 7.61 3.16
C TYR A 82 -5.54 8.65 3.74
N GLU A 83 -5.19 9.19 4.90
CA GLU A 83 -5.83 10.34 5.52
C GLU A 83 -4.75 11.40 5.82
N ILE A 84 -4.99 12.66 5.43
CA ILE A 84 -4.11 13.79 5.74
C ILE A 84 -4.87 14.77 6.61
N ASN A 85 -4.36 15.01 7.82
CA ASN A 85 -4.95 15.89 8.82
C ASN A 85 -3.88 16.87 9.33
N GLY A 86 -3.87 18.09 8.77
CA GLY A 86 -2.81 19.06 9.03
C GLY A 86 -1.47 18.53 8.54
N THR A 87 -0.48 18.43 9.44
CA THR A 87 0.85 17.87 9.14
C THR A 87 0.94 16.36 9.23
N HIS A 88 -0.11 15.69 9.71
CA HIS A 88 -0.10 14.24 9.92
C HIS A 88 -0.71 13.52 8.73
N MET A 89 0.00 12.50 8.25
CA MET A 89 -0.46 11.61 7.19
C MET A 89 -0.52 10.18 7.74
N THR A 90 -1.69 9.55 7.65
CA THR A 90 -1.88 8.14 8.02
C THR A 90 -2.11 7.32 6.76
N LEU A 91 -1.37 6.23 6.61
CA LEU A 91 -1.47 5.30 5.49
C LEU A 91 -2.00 3.97 5.99
N TYR A 92 -3.01 3.44 5.32
CA TYR A 92 -3.65 2.16 5.59
C TYR A 92 -3.38 1.25 4.41
N THR A 93 -2.86 0.05 4.66
CA THR A 93 -2.60 -0.96 3.63
C THR A 93 -3.24 -2.27 4.04
N HIS A 94 -4.01 -2.87 3.13
CA HIS A 94 -4.45 -4.26 3.21
C HIS A 94 -3.79 -5.04 2.07
N TRP A 95 -3.26 -6.21 2.38
CA TRP A 95 -2.78 -7.17 1.39
C TRP A 95 -3.65 -8.41 1.44
N ASP A 96 -4.06 -8.88 0.26
CA ASP A 96 -4.70 -10.16 0.09
C ASP A 96 -4.13 -10.91 -1.10
N ARG A 97 -4.43 -12.20 -1.19
CA ARG A 97 -3.98 -13.04 -2.29
C ARG A 97 -4.92 -14.21 -2.52
N SER A 98 -4.96 -14.65 -3.77
CA SER A 98 -5.79 -15.77 -4.22
C SER A 98 -4.99 -16.77 -5.04
N GLY A 99 -5.44 -18.03 -5.05
CA GLY A 99 -4.80 -19.09 -5.81
C GLY A 99 -3.45 -19.51 -5.24
N ARG A 100 -2.44 -19.67 -6.11
CA ARG A 100 -1.10 -20.17 -5.75
C ARG A 100 -0.06 -19.07 -5.52
N GLU A 101 -0.50 -17.85 -5.22
CA GLU A 101 0.41 -16.73 -4.95
C GLU A 101 0.95 -16.81 -3.52
N TYR A 102 1.87 -17.73 -3.27
CA TYR A 102 2.36 -18.06 -1.93
C TYR A 102 3.34 -17.03 -1.35
N ASN A 103 3.96 -16.24 -2.23
CA ASN A 103 4.99 -15.29 -1.85
C ASN A 103 4.43 -13.90 -1.50
N ALA A 104 3.19 -13.60 -1.90
CA ALA A 104 2.54 -12.36 -1.54
C ALA A 104 2.18 -12.31 -0.04
N PRO A 105 2.32 -11.13 0.60
CA PRO A 105 1.84 -10.93 1.95
C PRO A 105 0.30 -11.03 1.99
N ARG A 106 -0.22 -11.39 3.16
CA ARG A 106 -1.63 -11.24 3.50
C ARG A 106 -1.72 -10.60 4.88
N GLY A 107 -2.54 -9.58 5.05
CA GLY A 107 -2.68 -8.89 6.33
C GLY A 107 -2.74 -7.38 6.16
N ASP A 108 -2.40 -6.66 7.22
CA ASP A 108 -2.73 -5.25 7.36
C ASP A 108 -1.54 -4.45 7.89
N ARG A 109 -1.49 -3.17 7.51
CA ARG A 109 -0.51 -2.21 8.01
C ARG A 109 -1.14 -0.82 8.15
N ILE A 110 -0.75 -0.13 9.21
CA ILE A 110 -0.96 1.31 9.38
C ILE A 110 0.41 1.95 9.59
N GLN A 111 0.68 3.05 8.90
CA GLN A 111 1.88 3.86 9.08
C GLN A 111 1.49 5.33 9.28
N HIS A 112 2.25 6.00 10.15
CA HIS A 112 2.07 7.42 10.44
C HIS A 112 3.31 8.18 9.99
N TYR A 113 3.06 9.26 9.25
CA TYR A 113 4.07 10.18 8.74
C TYR A 113 3.73 11.60 9.18
N GLU A 114 4.76 12.44 9.26
CA GLU A 114 4.62 13.88 9.45
C GLU A 114 5.28 14.63 8.31
N ILE A 115 4.62 15.68 7.84
CA ILE A 115 5.12 16.58 6.80
C ILE A 115 5.50 17.89 7.49
N ASP A 116 6.79 18.19 7.54
CA ASP A 116 7.29 19.40 8.19
C ASP A 116 7.07 20.67 7.32
N LYS A 117 7.39 21.83 7.89
CA LYS A 117 7.33 23.13 7.18
C LYS A 117 8.24 23.21 5.96
N ASN A 118 9.28 22.38 5.88
CA ASN A 118 10.18 22.33 4.74
C ASN A 118 9.62 21.44 3.61
N GLY A 119 8.60 20.62 3.90
CA GLY A 119 8.02 19.63 2.99
C GLY A 119 8.67 18.26 3.08
N THR A 120 9.46 18.02 4.13
CA THR A 120 10.06 16.72 4.42
C THR A 120 9.00 15.78 4.98
N VAL A 121 8.81 14.64 4.32
CA VAL A 121 7.94 13.57 4.81
C VAL A 121 8.76 12.62 5.70
N THR A 122 8.40 12.51 6.97
CA THR A 122 9.15 11.73 7.97
C THR A 122 8.28 10.63 8.56
N PHE A 123 8.74 9.37 8.50
CA PHE A 123 8.10 8.25 9.19
C PHE A 123 8.17 8.44 10.70
N LYS A 124 7.06 8.21 11.41
CA LYS A 124 6.98 8.34 12.88
C LYS A 124 6.87 6.99 13.54
N ASP A 125 5.86 6.21 13.15
CA ASP A 125 5.66 4.85 13.63
C ASP A 125 4.75 4.08 12.67
N GLY A 126 4.67 2.78 12.89
CA GLY A 126 3.77 1.92 12.15
C GLY A 126 3.44 0.66 12.94
N LYS A 127 2.30 0.06 12.60
CA LYS A 127 1.87 -1.24 13.10
C LYS A 127 1.54 -2.13 11.92
N LEU A 128 1.92 -3.39 12.00
CA LEU A 128 1.62 -4.36 10.96
C LEU A 128 1.30 -5.73 11.53
N TYR A 129 0.55 -6.49 10.76
CA TYR A 129 0.39 -7.92 10.93
C TYR A 129 0.39 -8.55 9.54
N ILE A 130 1.33 -9.47 9.29
CA ILE A 130 1.44 -10.14 8.00
C ILE A 130 1.46 -11.65 8.22
N GLU A 131 0.45 -12.29 7.68
CA GLU A 131 0.39 -13.71 7.38
C GLU A 131 1.00 -13.92 5.99
N ARG A 132 2.26 -14.37 5.91
CA ARG A 132 2.60 -15.22 4.77
C ARG A 132 1.98 -16.60 5.04
N GLN A 133 1.44 -17.31 4.06
CA GLN A 133 1.24 -18.76 4.28
C GLN A 133 2.53 -19.49 3.90
N ALA A 134 2.81 -20.53 4.68
CA ALA A 134 3.84 -21.54 4.44
C ALA A 134 3.42 -22.47 3.30
N LYS A 135 3.24 -21.94 2.10
CA LYS A 135 3.57 -22.75 0.92
C LYS A 135 4.91 -22.38 0.33
N SER A 136 5.74 -21.67 1.11
CA SER A 136 7.14 -22.05 1.19
C SER A 136 7.20 -23.50 1.69
N TYR A 137 7.90 -24.38 0.98
CA TYR A 137 8.18 -25.76 1.38
C TYR A 137 9.04 -25.86 2.66
N ASP A 138 9.41 -24.73 3.24
CA ASP A 138 10.22 -24.63 4.44
C ASP A 138 9.38 -24.95 5.70
N LYS A 139 9.53 -26.20 6.15
CA LYS A 139 8.91 -26.73 7.38
C LYS A 139 9.48 -26.10 8.65
N GLU A 140 10.55 -25.31 8.57
CA GLU A 140 11.24 -24.69 9.72
C GLU A 140 10.99 -23.18 9.83
N SER A 141 10.11 -22.62 8.98
CA SER A 141 9.83 -21.19 8.99
C SER A 141 9.21 -20.71 10.30
N GLY A 142 9.80 -19.67 10.90
CA GLY A 142 9.35 -19.06 12.17
C GLY A 142 7.91 -18.56 12.16
N MET A 143 7.40 -18.30 10.97
CA MET A 143 6.01 -17.93 10.72
C MET A 143 5.00 -19.02 11.11
N LEU A 144 5.38 -20.30 11.13
CA LEU A 144 4.54 -21.38 11.64
C LEU A 144 4.10 -21.11 13.09
N PHE A 145 4.93 -20.39 13.84
CA PHE A 145 4.67 -20.05 15.22
C PHE A 145 3.84 -18.77 15.41
N LEU A 146 3.31 -18.17 14.32
CA LEU A 146 2.26 -17.16 14.42
C LEU A 146 0.92 -17.79 14.85
N PHE A 147 0.70 -19.05 14.47
CA PHE A 147 -0.57 -19.76 14.70
C PHE A 147 -0.44 -20.93 15.69
N LYS A 148 0.79 -21.27 16.06
CA LYS A 148 1.12 -22.32 17.04
C LYS A 148 2.13 -21.77 18.02
N GLU A 149 1.98 -22.09 19.29
CA GLU A 149 2.93 -21.62 20.30
C GLU A 149 4.34 -22.18 20.03
N ALA A 150 5.34 -21.30 20.00
CA ALA A 150 6.75 -21.68 19.93
C ALA A 150 7.21 -22.21 21.30
N VAL A 151 7.39 -23.52 21.41
CA VAL A 151 7.71 -24.17 22.69
C VAL A 151 9.23 -24.26 22.91
N SER A 152 10.01 -24.59 21.89
CA SER A 152 11.47 -24.76 22.02
C SER A 152 12.24 -23.45 21.78
N PRO A 153 13.46 -23.30 22.34
CA PRO A 153 14.29 -22.13 22.09
C PRO A 153 14.53 -21.84 20.59
N ALA A 154 14.73 -22.88 19.78
CA ALA A 154 14.93 -22.75 18.34
C ALA A 154 13.68 -22.21 17.63
N GLN A 155 12.49 -22.65 18.04
CA GLN A 155 11.22 -22.16 17.49
C GLN A 155 10.98 -20.69 17.85
N LYS A 156 11.28 -20.31 19.09
CA LYS A 156 11.17 -18.92 19.56
C LYS A 156 12.12 -18.00 18.80
N GLU A 157 13.35 -18.44 18.55
CA GLU A 157 14.33 -17.68 17.76
C GLU A 157 13.89 -17.56 16.30
N SER A 158 13.40 -18.64 15.69
CA SER A 158 12.88 -18.60 14.31
C SER A 158 11.72 -17.60 14.18
N LEU A 159 10.77 -17.62 15.12
CA LEU A 159 9.66 -16.64 15.17
C LEU A 159 10.18 -15.20 15.29
N LYS A 160 11.15 -14.97 16.18
CA LYS A 160 11.75 -13.64 16.37
C LYS A 160 12.45 -13.12 15.11
N GLN A 161 13.19 -13.98 14.41
CA GLN A 161 13.85 -13.63 13.15
C GLN A 161 12.83 -13.31 12.05
N TYR A 162 11.74 -14.09 11.98
CA TYR A 162 10.63 -13.79 11.08
C TYR A 162 10.04 -12.41 11.36
N ILE A 163 9.68 -12.13 12.62
CA ILE A 163 9.12 -10.84 13.04
C ILE A 163 10.07 -9.71 12.63
N LYS A 164 11.34 -9.79 13.06
CA LYS A 164 12.34 -8.77 12.75
C LYS A 164 12.44 -8.48 11.26
N ARG A 165 12.49 -9.53 10.43
CA ARG A 165 12.54 -9.38 8.97
C ARG A 165 11.30 -8.69 8.41
N VAL A 166 10.12 -9.02 8.92
CA VAL A 166 8.87 -8.38 8.47
C VAL A 166 8.86 -6.91 8.90
N GLU A 167 9.26 -6.60 10.13
CA GLU A 167 9.33 -5.22 10.62
C GLU A 167 10.31 -4.36 9.80
N GLU A 168 11.46 -4.92 9.41
CA GLU A 168 12.47 -4.28 8.56
C GLU A 168 11.95 -4.03 7.14
N ILE A 169 11.28 -5.01 6.52
CA ILE A 169 10.82 -4.90 5.13
C ILE A 169 9.65 -3.92 4.99
N PHE A 170 8.73 -3.94 5.94
CA PHE A 170 7.44 -3.24 5.82
C PHE A 170 7.33 -1.99 6.69
N GLU A 171 8.41 -1.64 7.40
CA GLU A 171 8.54 -0.43 8.22
C GLU A 171 7.38 -0.26 9.21
N GLY A 172 7.28 -1.19 10.16
CA GLY A 172 6.28 -1.13 11.22
C GLY A 172 6.48 -2.20 12.26
N LYS A 173 5.93 -1.98 13.46
CA LYS A 173 5.99 -2.93 14.57
C LYS A 173 4.97 -4.05 14.37
N PHE A 174 5.41 -5.30 14.48
CA PHE A 174 4.54 -6.46 14.36
C PHE A 174 3.65 -6.57 15.61
N VAL A 175 2.33 -6.70 15.40
CA VAL A 175 1.34 -6.81 16.48
C VAL A 175 0.66 -8.17 16.49
N PHE A 176 0.18 -8.59 17.67
CA PHE A 176 -0.41 -9.92 17.88
C PHE A 176 -1.79 -9.85 18.54
N GLY A 177 -2.56 -10.93 18.42
CA GLY A 177 -3.78 -11.16 19.19
C GLY A 177 -4.79 -10.01 19.06
N LYS A 178 -5.14 -9.39 20.19
CA LYS A 178 -6.12 -8.29 20.22
C LYS A 178 -5.64 -7.06 19.42
N GLU A 179 -4.35 -6.74 19.45
CA GLU A 179 -3.83 -5.59 18.70
C GLU A 179 -3.88 -5.83 17.18
N ALA A 180 -3.60 -7.06 16.73
CA ALA A 180 -3.74 -7.42 15.31
C ALA A 180 -5.19 -7.32 14.83
N LYS A 181 -6.16 -7.72 15.66
CA LYS A 181 -7.59 -7.56 15.36
C LYS A 181 -7.99 -6.09 15.25
N GLN A 182 -7.54 -5.25 16.19
CA GLN A 182 -7.79 -3.81 16.15
C GLN A 182 -7.13 -3.13 14.95
N LEU A 183 -5.94 -3.59 14.54
CA LEU A 183 -5.28 -3.13 13.33
C LEU A 183 -6.15 -3.43 12.10
N HIS A 184 -6.59 -4.69 11.95
CA HIS A 184 -7.46 -5.12 10.86
C HIS A 184 -8.75 -4.29 10.79
N GLU A 185 -9.46 -4.14 11.91
CA GLU A 185 -10.69 -3.35 12.00
C GLU A 185 -10.49 -1.90 11.54
N LYS A 186 -9.39 -1.26 11.93
CA LYS A 186 -9.08 0.12 11.51
C LYS A 186 -8.77 0.22 10.01
N VAL A 187 -8.01 -0.73 9.47
CA VAL A 187 -7.71 -0.75 8.03
C VAL A 187 -8.99 -0.99 7.23
N ASP A 188 -9.80 -1.98 7.62
CA ASP A 188 -11.07 -2.28 6.94
C ASP A 188 -12.03 -1.07 6.96
N GLN A 189 -12.17 -0.41 8.11
CA GLN A 189 -12.96 0.83 8.22
C GLN A 189 -12.45 1.94 7.28
N ALA A 190 -11.14 2.16 7.20
CA ALA A 190 -10.56 3.17 6.31
C ALA A 190 -10.83 2.83 4.83
N LEU A 191 -10.67 1.55 4.45
CA LEU A 191 -10.95 1.08 3.10
C LEU A 191 -12.45 1.13 2.75
N MET A 192 -13.33 0.87 3.71
CA MET A 192 -14.77 1.05 3.54
C MET A 192 -15.12 2.52 3.26
N LYS A 193 -14.52 3.48 4.00
CA LYS A 193 -14.71 4.91 3.72
C LYS A 193 -14.25 5.27 2.30
N LYS A 194 -13.07 4.80 1.87
CA LYS A 194 -12.57 4.98 0.49
C LYS A 194 -13.58 4.52 -0.55
N LYS A 195 -14.17 3.34 -0.35
CA LYS A 195 -15.19 2.79 -1.24
C LYS A 195 -16.40 3.72 -1.27
N GLN A 196 -16.91 4.16 -0.12
CA GLN A 196 -18.08 5.03 -0.04
C GLN A 196 -17.88 6.40 -0.70
N THR A 197 -16.68 6.99 -0.63
CA THR A 197 -16.39 8.28 -1.28
C THR A 197 -16.22 8.17 -2.79
N ARG A 198 -15.76 7.01 -3.31
CA ARG A 198 -15.65 6.75 -4.75
C ARG A 198 -17.00 6.65 -5.47
N TRP A 199 -18.07 6.31 -4.74
CA TRP A 199 -19.43 6.13 -5.28
C TRP A 199 -20.38 7.33 -5.03
N LYS A 200 -19.84 8.48 -4.62
CA LYS A 200 -20.56 9.76 -4.55
C LYS A 200 -20.16 10.65 -5.72
#